data_AF-A0A7C1IND4-F1
#
_entry.id   AF-A0A7C1IND4-F1
#
_cell.length_a   1.000
_cell.length_b   1.000
_cell.length_c   1.000
_cell.angle_alpha   90.00
_cell.angle_beta   90.00
_cell.angle_gamma   90.00
#
_symmetry.space_group_name_H-M   'P 1'
#
loop_
_entity.id
_entity.type
_entity.pdbx_description
1 polymer ?
#
loop_
_entity_poly.entity_id
_entity_poly.type
_entity_poly.pdbx_seq_one_letter_code
_entity_poly.pdbx_strand_id
1 'polypeptide(L)'
;MDVSGTNKRYVYLAAALAGLAGLYALGCYVQPPQVGITDVQEHEGETVSVVGRVVDAYQTGEASIITICRGDARLMVFVPGGCAVHYGDQVEVEGTVQRYQGRWEIVADRVETLRSWDAVSIPLWELASHYNDYVDTNVNVTGYISRLYDSSFYLTDVQQQYSVQVRHPRSINLSARRHDQVAVRARLTYTPDTMSLYLDICEEAHGVTVLG
;
A
#
# COMPACT_ATOMS: atom_id res chain seq x y z
N MET A 1 -21.69 -46.89 49.74
CA MET A 1 -22.25 -46.23 48.55
C MET A 1 -21.37 -45.03 48.25
N ASP A 2 -20.38 -45.23 47.38
CA ASP A 2 -19.37 -44.23 47.06
C ASP A 2 -19.80 -43.44 45.82
N VAL A 3 -20.57 -42.38 46.04
CA VAL A 3 -21.01 -41.43 44.99
C VAL A 3 -20.03 -40.24 44.91
N SER A 4 -18.97 -40.24 45.72
CA SER A 4 -18.01 -39.13 45.84
C SER A 4 -16.97 -39.12 44.71
N GLY A 5 -16.63 -40.28 44.14
CA GLY A 5 -15.61 -40.40 43.09
C GLY A 5 -16.05 -39.91 41.71
N THR A 6 -17.33 -40.06 41.36
CA THR A 6 -17.84 -39.80 40.01
C THR A 6 -17.94 -38.31 39.70
N ASN A 7 -18.41 -37.49 40.65
CA ASN A 7 -18.52 -36.04 40.47
C ASN A 7 -17.16 -35.34 40.34
N LYS A 8 -16.12 -35.85 41.01
CA LYS A 8 -14.76 -35.28 40.91
C LYS A 8 -14.18 -35.48 39.51
N ARG A 9 -14.42 -36.63 38.88
CA ARG A 9 -13.96 -36.92 37.51
C ARG A 9 -14.56 -35.95 36.48
N TYR A 10 -15.85 -35.63 36.59
CA TYR A 10 -16.50 -34.67 35.69
C TYR A 10 -15.94 -33.25 35.88
N VAL A 11 -15.63 -32.84 37.11
CA VAL A 11 -15.01 -31.53 37.37
C VAL A 11 -13.61 -31.44 36.77
N TYR A 12 -12.78 -32.49 36.89
CA TYR A 12 -11.46 -32.51 36.26
C TYR A 12 -11.52 -32.50 34.72
N LEU A 13 -12.47 -33.24 34.13
CA LEU A 13 -12.71 -33.23 32.68
C LEU A 13 -13.14 -31.85 32.19
N ALA A 14 -14.08 -31.20 32.88
CA ALA A 14 -14.53 -29.85 32.53
C ALA A 14 -13.39 -28.82 32.64
N ALA A 15 -12.56 -28.90 33.70
CA ALA A 15 -11.41 -28.01 33.87
C ALA A 15 -10.34 -28.23 32.78
N ALA A 16 -10.07 -29.48 32.39
CA ALA A 16 -9.13 -29.80 31.31
C ALA A 16 -9.62 -29.30 29.95
N LEU A 17 -10.92 -29.46 29.65
CA LEU A 17 -11.53 -28.94 28.42
C LEU A 17 -11.50 -27.41 28.40
N ALA A 18 -11.79 -26.75 29.53
CA ALA A 18 -11.69 -25.29 29.64
C ALA A 18 -10.25 -24.80 29.47
N GLY A 19 -9.27 -25.52 30.02
CA GLY A 19 -7.85 -25.22 29.84
C GLY A 19 -7.39 -25.37 28.39
N LEU A 20 -7.81 -26.44 27.71
CA LEU A 20 -7.53 -26.66 26.29
C LEU A 20 -8.17 -25.58 25.42
N ALA A 21 -9.44 -25.25 25.69
CA ALA A 21 -10.15 -24.19 24.98
C ALA A 21 -9.48 -22.82 25.22
N GLY A 22 -9.04 -22.54 26.45
CA GLY A 22 -8.29 -21.33 26.79
C GLY A 22 -6.94 -21.25 26.08
N LEU A 23 -6.18 -22.34 26.04
CA LEU A 23 -4.91 -22.43 25.29
C LEU A 23 -5.13 -22.26 23.78
N TYR A 24 -6.18 -22.85 23.23
CA TYR A 24 -6.55 -22.70 21.83
C TYR A 24 -6.92 -21.24 21.51
N ALA A 25 -7.75 -20.61 22.34
CA ALA A 25 -8.13 -19.21 22.19
C ALA A 25 -6.93 -18.26 22.27
N LEU A 26 -5.98 -18.53 23.19
CA LEU A 26 -4.72 -17.79 23.28
C LEU A 26 -3.84 -18.01 22.05
N GLY A 27 -3.78 -19.23 21.52
CA GLY A 27 -3.06 -19.55 20.29
C GLY A 27 -3.60 -18.81 19.07
N CYS A 28 -4.91 -18.60 18.99
CA CYS A 28 -5.54 -17.78 17.95
C CYS A 28 -5.30 -16.27 18.10
N TYR A 29 -4.83 -15.81 19.27
CA TYR A 29 -4.60 -14.39 19.55
C TYR A 29 -3.13 -13.96 19.36
N VAL A 30 -2.24 -14.88 18.96
CA VAL A 30 -0.85 -14.52 18.67
C VAL A 30 -0.81 -13.74 17.36
N GLN A 31 -0.58 -12.43 17.45
CA GLN A 31 -0.30 -11.61 16.28
C GLN A 31 1.04 -12.02 15.67
N PRO A 32 1.13 -12.17 14.34
CA PRO A 32 2.39 -12.48 13.69
C PRO A 32 3.41 -11.36 13.94
N PRO A 33 4.71 -11.68 14.07
CA PRO A 33 5.74 -10.67 14.25
C PRO A 33 5.76 -9.73 13.05
N GLN A 34 5.90 -8.43 13.31
CA GLN A 34 6.09 -7.45 12.24
C GLN A 34 7.55 -7.43 11.80
N VAL A 35 7.79 -7.69 10.52
CA VAL A 35 9.12 -7.85 9.94
C VAL A 35 9.34 -6.81 8.83
N GLY A 36 10.59 -6.35 8.67
CA GLY A 36 10.98 -5.50 7.55
C GLY A 36 11.05 -6.28 6.24
N ILE A 37 10.77 -5.64 5.10
CA ILE A 37 10.84 -6.28 3.77
C ILE A 37 12.21 -6.94 3.52
N THR A 38 13.30 -6.34 4.00
CA THR A 38 14.67 -6.88 3.85
C THR A 38 14.93 -8.15 4.62
N ASP A 39 14.19 -8.35 5.72
CA ASP A 39 14.48 -9.38 6.71
C ASP A 39 13.56 -10.60 6.52
N VAL A 40 12.58 -10.51 5.61
CA VAL A 40 11.62 -11.59 5.28
C VAL A 40 12.32 -12.91 4.97
N GLN A 41 13.50 -12.88 4.35
CA GLN A 41 14.28 -14.08 4.03
C GLN A 41 14.71 -14.89 5.26
N GLU A 42 14.78 -14.27 6.44
CA GLU A 42 15.17 -14.93 7.69
C GLU A 42 13.99 -15.70 8.32
N HIS A 43 12.79 -15.53 7.78
CA HIS A 43 11.52 -16.05 8.32
C HIS A 43 10.87 -17.08 7.38
N GLU A 44 11.65 -17.84 6.60
CA GLU A 44 11.12 -18.87 5.70
C GLU A 44 10.21 -19.87 6.43
N GLY A 45 8.98 -20.02 5.92
CA GLY A 45 7.97 -20.92 6.49
C GLY A 45 7.22 -20.35 7.69
N GLU A 46 7.56 -19.16 8.17
CA GLU A 46 6.87 -18.47 9.26
C GLU A 46 5.77 -17.54 8.73
N THR A 47 4.74 -17.32 9.54
CA THR A 47 3.74 -16.27 9.31
C THR A 47 4.25 -14.95 9.87
N VAL A 48 4.30 -13.91 9.04
CA VAL A 48 4.80 -12.58 9.39
C VAL A 48 3.80 -11.50 9.00
N SER A 49 3.91 -10.33 9.63
CA SER A 49 3.27 -9.08 9.18
C SER A 49 4.31 -8.16 8.52
N VAL A 50 4.03 -7.64 7.32
CA VAL A 50 4.91 -6.71 6.61
C VAL A 50 4.12 -5.50 6.14
N VAL A 51 4.65 -4.31 6.41
CA VAL A 51 4.06 -3.04 5.95
C VAL A 51 4.88 -2.46 4.80
N GLY A 52 4.19 -2.06 3.74
CA GLY A 52 4.80 -1.44 2.57
C GLY A 52 3.81 -0.65 1.73
N ARG A 53 4.33 0.05 0.72
CA ARG A 53 3.54 0.76 -0.29
C ARG A 53 3.37 -0.09 -1.53
N VAL A 54 2.17 -0.19 -2.07
CA VAL A 54 1.90 -0.92 -3.32
C VAL A 54 2.53 -0.17 -4.49
N VAL A 55 3.45 -0.82 -5.20
CA VAL A 55 4.13 -0.30 -6.40
C VAL A 55 3.77 -1.08 -7.65
N ASP A 56 3.18 -2.26 -7.51
CA ASP A 56 2.64 -3.04 -8.61
C ASP A 56 1.46 -3.89 -8.14
N ALA A 57 0.45 -4.05 -8.98
CA ALA A 57 -0.70 -4.89 -8.68
C ALA A 57 -1.33 -5.39 -9.98
N TYR A 58 -1.46 -6.70 -10.12
CA TYR A 58 -2.17 -7.31 -11.23
C TYR A 58 -2.92 -8.55 -10.80
N GLN A 59 -4.01 -8.85 -11.50
CA GLN A 59 -4.84 -10.04 -11.25
C GLN A 59 -4.42 -11.19 -12.16
N THR A 60 -4.40 -12.38 -11.60
CA THR A 60 -4.14 -13.64 -12.29
C THR A 60 -5.22 -14.66 -11.90
N GLY A 61 -6.23 -14.80 -12.76
CA GLY A 61 -7.43 -15.58 -12.43
C GLY A 61 -8.17 -14.96 -11.24
N GLU A 62 -8.36 -15.75 -10.18
CA GLU A 62 -8.99 -15.29 -8.94
C GLU A 62 -7.97 -14.77 -7.91
N ALA A 63 -6.67 -14.85 -8.18
CA ALA A 63 -5.63 -14.35 -7.29
C ALA A 63 -5.13 -12.97 -7.73
N SER A 64 -4.60 -12.21 -6.77
CA SER A 64 -3.84 -10.98 -7.06
C SER A 64 -2.37 -11.21 -6.76
N ILE A 65 -1.50 -10.66 -7.59
CA ILE A 65 -0.08 -10.52 -7.27
C ILE A 65 0.18 -9.02 -7.10
N ILE A 66 0.69 -8.66 -5.93
CA ILE A 66 1.07 -7.28 -5.63
C ILE A 66 2.54 -7.22 -5.28
N THR A 67 3.17 -6.09 -5.58
CA THR A 67 4.52 -5.77 -5.11
C THR A 67 4.42 -4.61 -4.14
N ILE A 68 4.95 -4.81 -2.93
CA ILE A 68 5.07 -3.76 -1.93
C ILE A 68 6.53 -3.31 -1.79
N CYS A 69 6.74 -2.04 -1.49
CA CYS A 69 8.08 -1.49 -1.24
C CYS A 69 8.18 -0.74 0.08
N ARG A 70 9.41 -0.60 0.56
CA ARG A 70 9.81 0.31 1.64
C ARG A 70 11.22 0.80 1.34
N GLY A 71 11.35 2.05 0.88
CA GLY A 71 12.58 2.54 0.25
C GLY A 71 12.89 1.72 -1.01
N ASP A 72 14.15 1.30 -1.17
CA ASP A 72 14.58 0.51 -2.33
C ASP A 72 14.19 -0.98 -2.26
N ALA A 73 13.79 -1.46 -1.08
CA ALA A 73 13.45 -2.86 -0.87
C ALA A 73 12.05 -3.18 -1.41
N ARG A 74 11.92 -4.27 -2.17
CA ARG A 74 10.68 -4.70 -2.81
C ARG A 74 10.36 -6.15 -2.45
N LEU A 75 9.09 -6.45 -2.24
CA LEU A 75 8.60 -7.79 -1.91
C LEU A 75 7.38 -8.13 -2.74
N MET A 76 7.39 -9.32 -3.32
CA MET A 76 6.22 -9.88 -4.00
C MET A 76 5.30 -10.52 -2.98
N VAL A 77 4.00 -10.30 -3.16
CA VAL A 77 2.94 -10.86 -2.32
C VAL A 77 1.91 -11.50 -3.23
N PHE A 78 1.68 -12.79 -3.01
CA PHE A 78 0.62 -13.55 -3.66
C PHE A 78 -0.61 -13.56 -2.76
N VAL A 79 -1.76 -13.12 -3.28
CA VAL A 79 -3.02 -13.02 -2.54
C VAL A 79 -4.04 -13.98 -3.14
N PRO A 80 -4.26 -15.16 -2.53
CA PRO A 80 -5.34 -16.06 -2.93
C PRO A 80 -6.70 -15.37 -2.79
N GLY A 81 -7.56 -15.49 -3.80
CA GLY A 81 -8.89 -14.85 -3.80
C GLY A 81 -8.88 -13.35 -4.13
N GLY A 82 -7.69 -12.77 -4.32
CA GLY A 82 -7.51 -11.41 -4.78
C GLY A 82 -7.62 -10.36 -3.68
N CYS A 83 -7.29 -9.12 -4.03
CA CYS A 83 -7.43 -7.95 -3.17
C CYS A 83 -7.77 -6.71 -3.99
N ALA A 84 -8.49 -5.78 -3.36
CA ALA A 84 -8.78 -4.46 -3.91
C ALA A 84 -7.81 -3.45 -3.30
N VAL A 85 -6.64 -3.32 -3.91
CA VAL A 85 -5.60 -2.33 -3.56
C VAL A 85 -5.22 -1.54 -4.81
N HIS A 86 -4.74 -0.31 -4.62
CA HIS A 86 -4.32 0.57 -5.69
C HIS A 86 -2.83 0.90 -5.56
N TYR A 87 -2.21 1.28 -6.68
CA TYR A 87 -0.86 1.84 -6.66
C TYR A 87 -0.79 3.00 -5.66
N GLY A 88 0.26 3.03 -4.86
CA GLY A 88 0.48 4.06 -3.84
C GLY A 88 -0.17 3.79 -2.48
N ASP A 89 -1.09 2.82 -2.36
CA ASP A 89 -1.70 2.45 -1.08
C ASP A 89 -0.62 1.94 -0.11
N GLN A 90 -0.73 2.33 1.16
CA GLN A 90 0.05 1.75 2.24
C GLN A 90 -0.74 0.60 2.83
N VAL A 91 -0.17 -0.60 2.76
CA VAL A 91 -0.82 -1.85 3.16
C VAL A 91 0.00 -2.58 4.22
N GLU A 92 -0.71 -3.31 5.07
CA GLU A 92 -0.16 -4.36 5.93
C GLU A 92 -0.55 -5.71 5.34
N VAL A 93 0.43 -6.59 5.19
CA VAL A 93 0.26 -7.94 4.65
C VAL A 93 0.65 -8.92 5.74
N GLU A 94 -0.30 -9.73 6.16
CA GLU A 94 -0.04 -10.91 7.00
C GLU A 94 -0.08 -12.15 6.13
N GLY A 95 0.94 -13.00 6.24
CA GLY A 95 1.01 -14.22 5.46
C GLY A 95 2.25 -15.05 5.71
N THR A 96 2.32 -16.18 5.04
CA THR A 96 3.43 -17.14 5.18
C THR A 96 4.54 -16.79 4.20
N VAL A 97 5.77 -16.70 4.69
CA VAL A 97 6.95 -16.49 3.84
C VAL A 97 7.30 -17.78 3.12
N GLN A 98 7.47 -17.70 1.80
CA GLN A 98 7.93 -18.83 1.00
C GLN A 98 8.87 -18.40 -0.12
N ARG A 99 9.45 -19.40 -0.78
CA ARG A 99 10.30 -19.19 -1.95
C ARG A 99 9.63 -19.69 -3.22
N TYR A 100 9.36 -18.78 -4.15
CA TYR A 100 8.79 -19.10 -5.46
C TYR A 100 9.78 -18.71 -6.57
N GLN A 101 10.11 -19.68 -7.43
CA GLN A 101 11.08 -19.50 -8.52
C GLN A 101 12.43 -18.87 -8.09
N GLY A 102 12.86 -19.16 -6.85
CA GLY A 102 14.12 -18.63 -6.31
C GLY A 102 14.04 -17.21 -5.75
N ARG A 103 12.85 -16.60 -5.68
CA ARG A 103 12.60 -15.31 -5.03
C ARG A 103 11.75 -15.49 -3.78
N TRP A 104 11.99 -14.65 -2.78
CA TRP A 104 11.17 -14.59 -1.58
C TRP A 104 9.86 -13.88 -1.87
N GLU A 105 8.77 -14.45 -1.37
CA GLU A 105 7.44 -13.88 -1.45
C GLU A 105 6.65 -14.18 -0.18
N ILE A 106 5.54 -13.47 0.00
CA ILE A 106 4.54 -13.78 1.03
C ILE A 106 3.28 -14.30 0.35
N VAL A 107 2.78 -15.45 0.80
CA VAL A 107 1.41 -15.88 0.51
C VAL A 107 0.51 -15.27 1.56
N ALA A 108 -0.27 -14.28 1.17
CA ALA A 108 -1.08 -13.49 2.09
C ALA A 108 -2.29 -14.27 2.59
N ASP A 109 -2.48 -14.27 3.89
CA ASP A 109 -3.71 -14.67 4.56
C ASP A 109 -4.64 -13.46 4.75
N ARG A 110 -4.05 -12.28 4.98
CA ARG A 110 -4.77 -11.01 5.10
C ARG A 110 -3.97 -9.87 4.46
N VAL A 111 -4.68 -9.00 3.74
CA VAL A 111 -4.15 -7.73 3.26
C VAL A 111 -5.07 -6.62 3.75
N GLU A 112 -4.51 -5.69 4.53
CA GLU A 112 -5.24 -4.56 5.10
C GLU A 112 -4.68 -3.25 4.56
N THR A 113 -5.56 -2.38 4.06
CA THR A 113 -5.15 -1.04 3.62
C THR A 113 -5.11 -0.12 4.83
N LEU A 114 -3.90 0.21 5.29
CA LEU A 114 -3.68 1.14 6.40
C LEU A 114 -3.98 2.58 5.99
N ARG A 115 -3.62 2.95 4.76
CA ARG A 115 -3.85 4.29 4.21
C ARG A 115 -3.95 4.24 2.70
N SER A 116 -5.05 4.74 2.17
CA SER A 116 -5.23 4.90 0.72
C SER A 116 -4.36 6.02 0.15
N TRP A 117 -3.90 5.87 -1.09
CA TRP A 117 -3.00 6.81 -1.76
C TRP A 117 -3.59 8.23 -1.90
N ASP A 118 -4.91 8.35 -1.99
CA ASP A 118 -5.61 9.63 -2.19
C ASP A 118 -6.14 10.25 -0.89
N ALA A 119 -6.09 9.51 0.24
CA ALA A 119 -6.68 9.94 1.51
C ALA A 119 -6.07 11.23 2.07
N VAL A 120 -4.80 11.50 1.75
CA VAL A 120 -4.08 12.69 2.20
C VAL A 120 -3.23 13.19 1.06
N SER A 121 -3.34 14.49 0.79
CA SER A 121 -2.52 15.14 -0.20
C SER A 121 -1.20 15.62 0.38
N ILE A 122 -0.08 15.34 -0.29
CA ILE A 122 1.25 15.84 0.07
C ILE A 122 1.59 17.11 -0.71
N PRO A 123 2.31 18.08 -0.14
CA PRO A 123 2.75 19.26 -0.88
C PRO A 123 3.87 18.90 -1.87
N LEU A 124 3.95 19.65 -2.98
CA LEU A 124 4.91 19.36 -4.06
C LEU A 124 6.38 19.32 -3.57
N TRP A 125 6.76 20.16 -2.62
CA TRP A 125 8.13 20.17 -2.09
C TRP A 125 8.47 18.86 -1.35
N GLU A 126 7.48 18.23 -0.70
CA GLU A 126 7.66 16.97 0.03
C GLU A 126 7.84 15.82 -0.95
N LEU A 127 7.00 15.78 -1.99
CA LEU A 127 7.16 14.86 -3.12
C LEU A 127 8.55 15.01 -3.75
N ALA A 128 8.98 16.25 -4.03
CA ALA A 128 10.27 16.49 -4.67
C ALA A 128 11.46 16.03 -3.80
N SER A 129 11.33 16.15 -2.48
CA SER A 129 12.37 15.73 -1.53
C SER A 129 12.50 14.21 -1.39
N HIS A 130 11.41 13.47 -1.65
CA HIS A 130 11.34 12.02 -1.46
C HIS A 130 10.82 11.28 -2.69
N TYR A 131 11.08 11.82 -3.90
CA TYR A 131 10.41 11.35 -5.12
C TYR A 131 10.65 9.85 -5.39
N ASN A 132 11.83 9.33 -5.04
CA ASN A 132 12.19 7.91 -5.18
C ASN A 132 11.19 6.96 -4.51
N ASP A 133 10.57 7.38 -3.41
CA ASP A 133 9.59 6.56 -2.67
C ASP A 133 8.22 6.48 -3.37
N TYR A 134 8.03 7.30 -4.41
CA TYR A 134 6.75 7.47 -5.12
C TYR A 134 6.84 7.15 -6.61
N VAL A 135 8.03 6.91 -7.16
CA VAL A 135 8.19 6.63 -8.60
C VAL A 135 7.35 5.41 -8.97
N ASP A 136 6.61 5.53 -10.06
CA ASP A 136 5.67 4.56 -10.62
C ASP A 136 4.45 4.25 -9.73
N THR A 137 4.14 5.11 -8.76
CA THR A 137 2.95 5.00 -7.90
C THR A 137 1.97 6.15 -8.11
N ASN A 138 0.71 5.94 -7.68
CA ASN A 138 -0.26 7.02 -7.63
C ASN A 138 0.02 7.93 -6.42
N VAL A 139 -0.12 9.22 -6.63
CA VAL A 139 0.13 10.27 -5.66
C VAL A 139 -1.01 11.29 -5.68
N ASN A 140 -1.30 11.88 -4.52
CA ASN A 140 -2.18 13.03 -4.39
C ASN A 140 -1.33 14.23 -3.95
N VAL A 141 -1.09 15.18 -4.86
CA VAL A 141 -0.08 16.23 -4.68
C VAL A 141 -0.73 17.61 -4.73
N THR A 142 -0.42 18.48 -3.78
CA THR A 142 -0.87 19.88 -3.79
C THR A 142 0.21 20.83 -4.28
N GLY A 143 -0.24 21.85 -5.01
CA GLY A 143 0.60 22.96 -5.45
C GLY A 143 -0.21 24.00 -6.21
N TYR A 144 0.47 24.90 -6.89
CA TYR A 144 -0.11 26.01 -7.65
C TYR A 144 0.14 25.83 -9.13
N ILE A 145 -0.85 26.17 -9.95
CA ILE A 145 -0.69 26.15 -11.40
C ILE A 145 0.17 27.35 -11.83
N SER A 146 1.36 27.09 -12.36
CA SER A 146 2.28 28.15 -12.84
C SER A 146 2.12 28.46 -14.33
N ARG A 147 1.89 27.43 -15.15
CA ARG A 147 1.75 27.51 -16.62
C ARG A 147 0.72 26.49 -17.10
N LEU A 148 -0.11 26.86 -18.07
CA LEU A 148 -1.18 26.03 -18.64
C LEU A 148 -0.95 25.84 -20.14
N TYR A 149 -1.16 24.61 -20.62
CA TYR A 149 -1.17 24.21 -22.04
C TYR A 149 -2.33 23.25 -22.28
N ASP A 150 -2.64 22.96 -23.54
CA ASP A 150 -3.83 22.16 -23.93
C ASP A 150 -3.84 20.72 -23.37
N SER A 151 -2.66 20.12 -23.17
CA SER A 151 -2.51 18.72 -22.70
C SER A 151 -1.49 18.58 -21.58
N SER A 152 -1.09 19.70 -20.97
CA SER A 152 -0.21 19.68 -19.80
C SER A 152 -0.24 21.01 -19.07
N PHE A 153 0.17 20.99 -17.81
CA PHE A 153 0.41 22.21 -17.04
C PHE A 153 1.57 22.00 -16.09
N TYR A 154 2.11 23.08 -15.53
CA TYR A 154 3.18 23.00 -14.54
C TYR A 154 2.64 23.31 -13.16
N LEU A 155 2.83 22.37 -12.23
CA LEU A 155 2.55 22.54 -10.82
C LEU A 155 3.82 23.08 -10.14
N THR A 156 3.68 24.06 -9.24
CA THR A 156 4.77 24.62 -8.46
C THR A 156 4.41 24.71 -6.98
N ASP A 157 5.41 24.76 -6.09
CA ASP A 157 5.18 24.99 -4.66
C ASP A 157 4.96 26.49 -4.37
N VAL A 158 4.61 26.82 -3.12
CA VAL A 158 4.36 28.22 -2.69
C VAL A 158 5.57 29.13 -3.00
N GLN A 159 6.79 28.62 -2.84
CA GLN A 159 8.02 29.40 -3.00
C GLN A 159 8.54 29.39 -4.44
N GLN A 160 7.87 28.68 -5.36
CA GLN A 160 8.28 28.48 -6.75
C GLN A 160 9.69 27.87 -6.92
N GLN A 161 10.14 27.10 -5.92
CA GLN A 161 11.42 26.40 -5.94
C GLN A 161 11.32 25.04 -6.63
N TYR A 162 10.19 24.37 -6.47
CA TYR A 162 9.91 23.07 -7.07
C TYR A 162 8.87 23.21 -8.17
N SER A 163 9.07 22.49 -9.27
CA SER A 163 8.16 22.48 -10.41
C SER A 163 8.13 21.11 -11.05
N VAL A 164 6.94 20.64 -11.39
CA VAL A 164 6.73 19.38 -12.10
C VAL A 164 5.67 19.56 -13.18
N GLN A 165 5.90 18.92 -14.33
CA GLN A 165 4.91 18.93 -15.41
C GLN A 165 3.86 17.86 -15.14
N VAL A 166 2.60 18.28 -15.17
CA VAL A 166 1.42 17.42 -15.13
C VAL A 166 0.95 17.19 -16.56
N ARG A 167 0.91 15.93 -17.00
CA ARG A 167 0.40 15.54 -18.32
C ARG A 167 -1.00 14.98 -18.16
N HIS A 168 -1.90 15.40 -19.04
CA HIS A 168 -3.30 14.94 -19.00
C HIS A 168 -3.86 14.77 -20.42
N PRO A 169 -4.83 13.87 -20.61
CA PRO A 169 -5.55 13.77 -21.87
C PRO A 169 -6.32 15.07 -22.15
N ARG A 170 -6.51 15.38 -23.44
CA ARG A 170 -7.30 16.56 -23.88
C ARG A 170 -8.78 16.48 -23.49
N SER A 171 -9.25 15.29 -23.12
CA SER A 171 -10.64 15.06 -22.68
C SER A 171 -10.91 15.56 -21.25
N ILE A 172 -9.89 15.89 -20.47
CA ILE A 172 -10.09 16.44 -19.13
C ILE A 172 -10.50 17.92 -19.22
N ASN A 173 -11.68 18.20 -18.69
CA ASN A 173 -12.13 19.57 -18.48
C ASN A 173 -11.44 20.15 -17.26
N LEU A 174 -10.30 20.82 -17.48
CA LEU A 174 -9.61 21.54 -16.42
C LEU A 174 -10.33 22.88 -16.17
N SER A 175 -11.07 22.98 -15.06
CA SER A 175 -11.69 24.24 -14.62
C SER A 175 -10.70 25.20 -13.95
N ALA A 176 -9.49 24.73 -13.68
CA ALA A 176 -8.45 25.44 -12.96
C ALA A 176 -7.76 26.51 -13.83
N ARG A 177 -7.38 27.62 -13.20
CA ARG A 177 -6.70 28.76 -13.80
C ARG A 177 -5.28 28.87 -13.29
N ARG A 178 -4.49 29.72 -13.95
CA ARG A 178 -3.16 30.07 -13.48
C ARG A 178 -3.26 30.67 -12.08
N HIS A 179 -2.35 30.27 -11.20
CA HIS A 179 -2.27 30.61 -9.78
C HIS A 179 -3.30 29.93 -8.86
N ASP A 180 -4.23 29.14 -9.40
CA ASP A 180 -5.09 28.32 -8.56
C ASP A 180 -4.26 27.31 -7.79
N GLN A 181 -4.58 27.14 -6.51
CA GLN A 181 -4.12 26.01 -5.74
C GLN A 181 -4.93 24.79 -6.14
N VAL A 182 -4.25 23.67 -6.39
CA VAL A 182 -4.89 22.43 -6.84
C VAL A 182 -4.32 21.22 -6.11
N ALA A 183 -5.16 20.21 -5.93
CA ALA A 183 -4.76 18.84 -5.65
C ALA A 183 -4.77 18.05 -6.97
N VAL A 184 -3.63 17.45 -7.31
CA VAL A 184 -3.43 16.63 -8.50
C VAL A 184 -3.30 15.18 -8.06
N ARG A 185 -4.29 14.37 -8.42
CA ARG A 185 -4.26 12.91 -8.31
C ARG A 185 -3.72 12.36 -9.62
N ALA A 186 -2.55 11.74 -9.60
CA ALA A 186 -1.84 11.29 -10.79
C ALA A 186 -0.82 10.19 -10.45
N ARG A 187 -0.24 9.54 -11.46
CA ARG A 187 0.94 8.68 -11.27
C ARG A 187 2.21 9.50 -11.37
N LEU A 188 3.16 9.31 -10.46
CA LEU A 188 4.50 9.86 -10.64
C LEU A 188 5.30 8.94 -11.56
N THR A 189 5.86 9.48 -12.63
CA THR A 189 6.65 8.69 -13.59
C THR A 189 7.98 9.35 -13.84
N TYR A 190 9.05 8.55 -13.85
CA TYR A 190 10.38 8.97 -14.23
C TYR A 190 10.68 8.51 -15.65
N THR A 191 11.06 9.44 -16.53
CA THR A 191 11.49 9.13 -17.90
C THR A 191 13.02 9.18 -17.98
N PRO A 192 13.72 8.04 -18.17
CA PRO A 192 15.18 8.02 -18.25
C PRO A 192 15.74 8.81 -19.43
N ASP A 193 15.04 8.81 -20.57
CA ASP A 193 15.49 9.47 -21.81
C ASP A 193 15.66 10.98 -21.66
N THR A 194 14.79 11.61 -20.86
CA THR A 194 14.81 13.06 -20.58
C THR A 194 15.23 13.38 -19.16
N MET A 195 15.57 12.36 -18.36
CA MET A 195 15.86 12.44 -16.93
C MET A 195 14.86 13.32 -16.17
N SER A 196 13.58 13.21 -16.51
CA SER A 196 12.52 14.10 -16.04
C SER A 196 11.42 13.34 -15.32
N LEU A 197 10.85 13.99 -14.29
CA LEU A 197 9.68 13.52 -13.56
C LEU A 197 8.41 14.17 -14.11
N TYR A 198 7.35 13.38 -14.22
CA TYR A 198 6.03 13.82 -14.67
C TYR A 198 4.95 13.31 -13.72
N LEU A 199 3.88 14.08 -13.59
CA LEU A 199 2.63 13.62 -12.99
C LEU A 199 1.66 13.27 -14.12
N ASP A 200 1.34 11.99 -14.29
CA ASP A 200 0.52 11.48 -15.36
C ASP A 200 -0.91 11.19 -14.92
N ILE A 201 -1.85 11.93 -15.50
CA ILE A 201 -3.28 11.66 -15.35
C ILE A 201 -3.68 10.64 -16.41
N CYS A 202 -3.48 9.35 -16.08
CA CYS A 202 -3.67 8.22 -17.00
C CYS A 202 -4.72 7.19 -16.56
N GLU A 203 -5.28 7.29 -15.34
CA GLU A 203 -6.32 6.39 -14.82
C GLU A 203 -7.62 7.15 -14.53
N GLU A 204 -8.75 6.44 -14.46
CA GLU A 204 -10.05 7.05 -14.13
C GLU A 204 -10.09 7.70 -12.75
N ALA A 205 -9.33 7.16 -11.79
CA ALA A 205 -9.22 7.72 -10.44
C ALA A 205 -8.37 9.01 -10.37
N HIS A 206 -7.63 9.33 -11.44
CA HIS A 206 -6.79 10.52 -11.52
C HIS A 206 -7.60 11.76 -11.86
N GLY A 207 -7.08 12.93 -11.53
CA GLY A 207 -7.74 14.19 -11.85
C GLY A 207 -7.15 15.38 -11.11
N VAL A 208 -7.76 16.53 -11.34
CA VAL A 208 -7.35 17.80 -10.70
C VAL A 208 -8.55 18.39 -9.97
N THR A 209 -8.34 18.73 -8.70
CA THR A 209 -9.34 19.39 -7.86
C THR A 209 -8.81 20.77 -7.47
N VAL A 210 -9.57 21.82 -7.73
CA VAL A 210 -9.22 23.18 -7.30
C VAL A 210 -9.50 23.32 -5.80
N LEU A 211 -8.49 23.77 -5.06
CA LEU A 211 -8.57 24.09 -3.64
C LEU A 211 -8.78 25.61 -3.54
N GLY A 212 -10.02 26.00 -3.23
CA GLY A 212 -10.46 27.40 -3.20
C GLY A 212 -9.79 28.26 -2.14
#